data_AF-A0A366DGT5-F1
#
_entry.id   AF-A0A366DGT5-F1
#
_cell.length_a   1.000
_cell.length_b   1.000
_cell.length_c   1.000
_cell.angle_alpha   90.00
_cell.angle_beta   90.00
_cell.angle_gamma   90.00
#
_symmetry.space_group_name_H-M   'P 1'
#
loop_
_entity.id
_entity.type
_entity.pdbx_description
1 polymer ?
#
loop_
_entity_poly.entity_id
_entity_poly.type
_entity_poly.pdbx_seq_one_letter_code
_entity_poly.pdbx_strand_id
1 'polypeptide(L)'
;MPATLPEHDSDQEWELLWTISDALLAAVDNLAKHPGDHAAAARVAAKVVRFTHQFDPTSEGNMHAEAAVANQVFNEIVRFAGEHDKLTTSDLQGALEAVALRLIRHEISGEPGRTASAPGEGGGRE
;
A
#
# COMPACT_ATOMS: atom_id res chain seq x y z
N MET A 1 23.90 -32.87 -10.27
CA MET A 1 22.44 -32.61 -10.35
C MET A 1 22.25 -31.15 -9.97
N PRO A 2 22.00 -30.21 -10.90
CA PRO A 2 21.62 -28.88 -10.47
C PRO A 2 20.22 -28.98 -9.83
N ALA A 3 20.11 -28.50 -8.59
CA ALA A 3 18.83 -28.38 -7.92
C ALA A 3 17.97 -27.36 -8.69
N THR A 4 16.85 -27.82 -9.22
CA THR A 4 15.76 -26.95 -9.67
C THR A 4 15.29 -26.16 -8.44
N LEU A 5 15.54 -24.85 -8.47
CA LEU A 5 14.83 -23.92 -7.58
C LEU A 5 13.34 -24.13 -7.82
N PRO A 6 12.50 -24.14 -6.77
CA PRO A 6 11.06 -24.36 -6.95
C PRO A 6 10.49 -23.26 -7.86
N GLU A 7 10.03 -23.64 -9.06
CA GLU A 7 9.32 -22.79 -10.03
C GLU A 7 7.89 -22.45 -9.55
N HIS A 8 7.67 -22.39 -8.23
CA HIS A 8 6.33 -22.49 -7.62
C HIS A 8 5.81 -21.18 -7.02
N ASP A 9 6.49 -20.05 -7.24
CA ASP A 9 6.09 -18.74 -6.68
C ASP A 9 5.89 -17.64 -7.74
N SER A 10 6.44 -17.78 -8.95
CA SER A 10 6.40 -16.70 -9.96
C SER A 10 5.00 -16.47 -10.52
N ASP A 11 4.26 -17.51 -10.90
CA ASP A 11 2.90 -17.37 -11.45
C ASP A 11 1.92 -16.81 -10.41
N GLN A 12 2.09 -17.19 -9.14
CA GLN A 12 1.25 -16.70 -8.05
C GLN A 12 1.56 -15.24 -7.70
N GLU A 13 2.84 -14.84 -7.72
CA GLU A 13 3.25 -13.43 -7.58
C GLU A 13 2.70 -12.58 -8.73
N TRP A 14 2.75 -13.07 -9.97
CA TRP A 14 2.19 -12.37 -11.13
C TRP A 14 0.67 -12.23 -11.07
N GLU A 15 -0.06 -13.27 -10.66
CA GLU A 15 -1.52 -13.20 -10.49
C GLU A 15 -1.91 -12.22 -9.37
N LEU A 16 -1.17 -12.24 -8.25
CA LEU A 16 -1.33 -11.29 -7.15
C LEU A 16 -1.08 -9.86 -7.64
N LEU A 17 0.01 -9.64 -8.37
CA LEU A 17 0.38 -8.33 -8.89
C LEU A 17 -0.72 -7.77 -9.79
N TRP A 18 -1.21 -8.58 -10.73
CA TRP A 18 -2.26 -8.14 -11.64
C TRP A 18 -3.56 -7.83 -10.89
N THR A 19 -3.99 -8.71 -9.99
CA THR A 19 -5.22 -8.55 -9.20
C THR A 19 -5.18 -7.28 -8.33
N ILE A 20 -4.05 -7.02 -7.67
CA ILE A 20 -3.90 -5.85 -6.80
C ILE A 20 -3.83 -4.58 -7.63
N SER A 21 -3.09 -4.58 -8.74
CA SER A 21 -2.95 -3.42 -9.62
C SER A 21 -4.30 -3.02 -10.22
N ASP A 22 -5.10 -3.99 -10.66
CA ASP A 22 -6.44 -3.76 -11.20
C ASP A 22 -7.38 -3.18 -10.12
N ALA A 23 -7.38 -3.76 -8.92
CA ALA A 23 -8.19 -3.26 -7.80
C ALA A 23 -7.83 -1.82 -7.41
N LEU A 24 -6.53 -1.49 -7.38
CA LEU A 24 -6.06 -0.13 -7.09
C LEU A 24 -6.45 0.84 -8.22
N LEU A 25 -6.33 0.42 -9.48
CA LEU A 25 -6.71 1.24 -10.63
C LEU A 25 -8.19 1.56 -10.61
N ALA A 26 -9.03 0.55 -10.34
CA ALA A 26 -10.47 0.74 -10.18
C ALA A 26 -10.80 1.70 -9.02
N ALA A 27 -10.05 1.64 -7.91
CA ALA A 27 -10.24 2.56 -6.80
C ALA A 27 -9.86 4.00 -7.14
N VAL A 28 -8.76 4.20 -7.87
CA VAL A 28 -8.31 5.52 -8.36
C VAL A 28 -9.34 6.10 -9.32
N ASP A 29 -9.78 5.34 -10.33
CA ASP A 29 -10.77 5.77 -11.31
C ASP A 29 -12.11 6.11 -10.63
N ASN A 30 -12.57 5.27 -9.70
CA ASN A 30 -13.80 5.53 -8.95
C ASN A 30 -13.70 6.83 -8.13
N LEU A 31 -12.59 7.02 -7.39
CA LEU A 31 -12.39 8.22 -6.58
C LEU A 31 -12.25 9.49 -7.43
N ALA A 32 -11.59 9.41 -8.60
CA ALA A 32 -11.47 10.50 -9.54
C ALA A 32 -12.83 10.93 -10.11
N LYS A 33 -13.72 9.96 -10.41
CA LYS A 33 -15.09 10.22 -10.90
C LYS A 33 -16.05 10.68 -9.79
N HIS A 34 -15.80 10.25 -8.55
CA HIS A 34 -16.65 10.51 -7.39
C HIS A 34 -15.82 11.12 -6.23
N PRO A 35 -15.36 12.38 -6.38
CA PRO A 35 -14.54 13.05 -5.37
C PRO A 35 -15.37 13.24 -4.10
N GLY A 36 -15.15 12.36 -3.12
CA GLY A 36 -15.97 12.27 -1.90
C GLY A 36 -16.08 10.85 -1.37
N ASP A 37 -16.00 9.83 -2.24
CA ASP A 37 -16.09 8.42 -1.85
C ASP A 37 -14.76 7.85 -1.32
N HIS A 38 -14.18 8.53 -0.34
CA HIS A 38 -12.97 8.09 0.35
C HIS A 38 -13.19 6.77 1.10
N ALA A 39 -14.44 6.46 1.46
CA ALA A 39 -14.79 5.21 2.13
C ALA A 39 -14.59 4.00 1.22
N ALA A 40 -14.96 4.08 -0.06
CA ALA A 40 -14.68 3.01 -1.02
C ALA A 40 -13.17 2.82 -1.23
N ALA A 41 -12.41 3.91 -1.41
CA ALA A 41 -10.95 3.84 -1.55
C ALA A 41 -10.28 3.22 -0.33
N ALA A 42 -10.68 3.60 0.89
CA ALA A 42 -10.14 3.04 2.13
C ALA A 42 -10.46 1.54 2.28
N ARG A 43 -11.64 1.08 1.84
CA ARG A 43 -12.00 -0.34 1.82
C ARG A 43 -11.13 -1.14 0.86
N VAL A 44 -10.85 -0.61 -0.32
CA VAL A 44 -9.95 -1.28 -1.28
C VAL A 44 -8.54 -1.37 -0.70
N ALA A 45 -8.02 -0.28 -0.14
CA ALA A 45 -6.70 -0.27 0.50
C ALA A 45 -6.58 -1.32 1.60
N ALA A 46 -7.55 -1.39 2.52
CA ALA A 46 -7.55 -2.42 3.56
C ALA A 46 -7.67 -3.84 2.99
N LYS A 47 -8.49 -4.04 1.95
CA LYS A 47 -8.67 -5.35 1.31
C LYS A 47 -7.38 -5.85 0.68
N VAL A 48 -6.67 -5.03 -0.09
CA VAL A 48 -5.42 -5.46 -0.76
C VAL A 48 -4.30 -5.72 0.26
N VAL A 49 -4.26 -4.97 1.35
CA VAL A 49 -3.32 -5.19 2.45
C VAL A 49 -3.56 -6.53 3.13
N ARG A 50 -4.82 -6.84 3.49
CA ARG A 50 -5.18 -8.16 4.07
C ARG A 50 -4.94 -9.33 3.11
N PHE A 51 -5.01 -9.06 1.82
CA PHE A 51 -4.78 -10.08 0.80
C PHE A 51 -3.29 -10.43 0.64
N THR A 52 -2.40 -9.47 0.86
CA THR A 52 -0.94 -9.64 0.74
C THR A 52 -0.24 -9.93 2.07
N HIS A 53 -0.78 -9.42 3.17
CA HIS A 53 -0.20 -9.57 4.50
C HIS A 53 -1.15 -10.38 5.37
N GLN A 54 -0.62 -11.46 5.95
CA GLN A 54 -1.35 -12.26 6.94
C GLN A 54 -1.19 -11.61 8.32
N PHE A 55 -1.88 -10.48 8.54
CA PHE A 55 -1.96 -9.89 9.87
C PHE A 55 -2.81 -10.77 10.79
N ASP A 56 -2.28 -11.13 11.95
CA ASP A 56 -3.09 -11.78 12.99
C ASP A 56 -4.04 -10.75 13.62
N PRO A 57 -5.37 -10.95 13.52
CA PRO A 57 -6.36 -10.00 14.02
C PRO A 57 -6.59 -10.12 15.52
N THR A 58 -5.79 -10.90 16.26
CA THR A 58 -5.85 -10.98 17.73
C THR A 58 -4.72 -10.21 18.40
N SER A 59 -3.69 -9.84 17.63
CA SER A 59 -2.58 -8.99 18.06
C SER A 59 -2.86 -7.52 17.77
N GLU A 60 -2.98 -6.70 18.82
CA GLU A 60 -3.16 -5.25 18.70
C GLU A 60 -2.02 -4.58 17.90
N GLY A 61 -0.78 -5.05 18.07
CA GLY A 61 0.36 -4.57 17.29
C GLY A 61 0.22 -4.84 15.78
N ASN A 62 -0.36 -5.98 15.42
CA ASN A 62 -0.62 -6.32 14.02
C ASN A 62 -1.79 -5.52 13.45
N MET A 63 -2.81 -5.20 14.25
CA MET A 63 -3.89 -4.30 13.82
C MET A 63 -3.37 -2.89 13.51
N HIS A 64 -2.45 -2.37 14.33
CA HIS A 64 -1.83 -1.07 14.09
C HIS A 64 -0.95 -1.08 12.83
N ALA A 65 -0.17 -2.14 12.63
CA ALA A 65 0.63 -2.31 11.42
C ALA A 65 -0.27 -2.41 10.17
N GLU A 66 -1.34 -3.22 10.22
CA GLU A 66 -2.32 -3.33 9.13
C GLU A 66 -2.92 -1.97 8.79
N ALA A 67 -3.36 -1.22 9.80
CA ALA A 67 -3.95 0.10 9.60
C ALA A 67 -2.94 1.09 9.01
N ALA A 68 -1.66 1.03 9.41
CA ALA A 68 -0.61 1.89 8.88
C ALA A 68 -0.34 1.60 7.38
N VAL A 69 -0.19 0.32 7.01
CA VAL A 69 0.00 -0.07 5.60
C VAL A 69 -1.24 0.29 4.78
N ALA A 70 -2.44 0.02 5.28
CA ALA A 70 -3.69 0.37 4.60
C ALA A 70 -3.83 1.88 4.41
N ASN A 71 -3.42 2.69 5.38
CA ASN A 71 -3.44 4.14 5.27
C ASN A 71 -2.43 4.65 4.22
N GLN A 72 -1.26 4.01 4.13
CA GLN A 72 -0.27 4.35 3.10
C GLN A 72 -0.79 4.04 1.69
N VAL A 73 -1.39 2.87 1.49
CA VAL A 73 -2.02 2.50 0.20
C VAL A 73 -3.19 3.44 -0.13
N PHE A 74 -4.01 3.79 0.87
CA PHE A 74 -5.10 4.75 0.69
C PHE A 74 -4.58 6.12 0.24
N ASN A 75 -3.52 6.63 0.86
CA ASN A 75 -2.93 7.92 0.46
C ASN A 75 -2.40 7.90 -0.97
N GLU A 76 -1.84 6.78 -1.44
CA GLU A 76 -1.44 6.63 -2.85
C GLU A 76 -2.66 6.66 -3.77
N ILE A 77 -3.76 5.97 -3.44
CA ILE A 77 -5.02 6.03 -4.22
C ILE A 77 -5.52 7.47 -4.31
N VAL A 78 -5.57 8.21 -3.20
CA VAL A 78 -6.01 9.62 -3.16
C VAL A 78 -5.08 10.50 -3.99
N ARG A 79 -3.77 10.30 -3.89
CA ARG A 79 -2.78 11.05 -4.68
C ARG A 79 -2.98 10.83 -6.17
N PHE A 80 -3.04 9.58 -6.62
CA PHE A 80 -3.25 9.24 -8.03
C PHE A 80 -4.60 9.73 -8.55
N ALA A 81 -5.66 9.67 -7.74
CA ALA A 81 -6.96 10.22 -8.11
C ALA A 81 -6.91 11.75 -8.31
N GLY A 82 -6.17 12.47 -7.46
CA GLY A 82 -5.96 13.92 -7.60
C GLY A 82 -5.06 14.31 -8.79
N GLU A 83 -4.25 13.38 -9.28
CA GLU A 83 -3.39 13.55 -10.46
C GLU A 83 -3.98 12.91 -11.73
N HIS A 84 -5.19 12.34 -11.66
CA HIS A 84 -5.77 11.51 -12.72
C HIS A 84 -5.89 12.23 -14.07
N ASP A 85 -6.24 13.53 -14.07
CA ASP A 85 -6.33 14.33 -15.32
C ASP A 85 -4.97 14.69 -15.93
N LYS A 86 -3.86 14.49 -15.20
CA LYS A 86 -2.50 14.87 -15.60
C LYS A 86 -1.66 13.68 -16.06
N LEU A 87 -2.07 12.46 -15.70
CA LEU A 87 -1.35 11.23 -15.98
C LEU A 87 -2.03 10.48 -17.12
N THR A 88 -1.24 9.81 -17.97
CA THR A 88 -1.83 8.87 -18.93
C THR A 88 -2.29 7.61 -18.21
N THR A 89 -3.20 6.85 -18.81
CA THR A 89 -3.61 5.54 -18.27
C THR A 89 -2.41 4.61 -18.07
N SER A 90 -1.40 4.68 -18.95
CA SER A 90 -0.19 3.88 -18.85
C SER A 90 0.72 4.31 -17.70
N ASP A 91 0.82 5.62 -17.42
CA ASP A 91 1.54 6.12 -16.24
C ASP A 91 0.89 5.65 -14.94
N LEU A 92 -0.44 5.71 -14.87
CA LEU A 92 -1.21 5.22 -13.72
C LEU A 92 -1.04 3.71 -13.53
N GLN A 93 -1.13 2.92 -14.61
CA GLN A 93 -0.93 1.47 -14.54
C GLN A 93 0.47 1.12 -14.03
N GLY A 94 1.53 1.68 -14.62
CA GLY A 94 2.90 1.38 -14.18
C GLY A 94 3.18 1.83 -12.74
N ALA A 95 2.62 2.96 -12.31
CA ALA A 95 2.77 3.44 -10.94
C ALA A 95 2.03 2.57 -9.92
N LEU A 96 0.85 2.06 -10.27
CA LEU A 96 0.07 1.16 -9.43
C LEU A 96 0.66 -0.25 -9.38
N GLU A 97 1.23 -0.76 -10.48
CA GLU A 97 2.03 -1.99 -10.49
C GLU A 97 3.22 -1.88 -9.53
N ALA A 98 3.90 -0.74 -9.49
CA ALA A 98 4.98 -0.50 -8.53
C ALA A 98 4.49 -0.43 -7.07
N VAL A 99 3.27 0.03 -6.81
CA VAL A 99 2.64 -0.04 -5.47
C VAL A 99 2.32 -1.49 -5.12
N ALA A 100 1.71 -2.24 -6.04
CA ALA A 100 1.34 -3.63 -5.85
C ALA A 100 2.55 -4.54 -5.62
N LEU A 101 3.64 -4.37 -6.39
CA LEU A 101 4.90 -5.08 -6.18
C LEU A 101 5.47 -4.85 -4.78
N ARG A 102 5.53 -3.59 -4.34
CA ARG A 102 6.01 -3.24 -2.99
C ARG A 102 5.11 -3.83 -1.90
N LEU A 103 3.81 -3.92 -2.16
CA LEU A 103 2.84 -4.54 -1.24
C LEU A 103 3.08 -6.06 -1.13
N ILE A 104 3.29 -6.75 -2.26
CA ILE A 104 3.53 -8.20 -2.29
C ILE A 104 4.87 -8.55 -1.64
N ARG A 105 5.89 -7.74 -1.88
CA ARG A 105 7.24 -7.92 -1.31
C ARG A 105 7.39 -7.44 0.12
N HIS A 106 6.31 -6.95 0.73
CA HIS A 106 6.25 -6.42 2.10
C HIS A 106 7.25 -5.27 2.33
N GLU A 107 7.53 -4.48 1.28
CA GLU A 107 8.40 -3.30 1.32
C GLU A 107 7.65 -2.04 1.80
N ILE A 108 6.32 -2.12 1.90
CA ILE A 108 5.47 -1.11 2.51
C ILE A 108 5.40 -1.41 4.01
N SER A 109 6.40 -0.94 4.76
CA SER A 109 6.43 -1.09 6.21
C SER A 109 5.44 -0.13 6.86
N GLY A 110 4.45 -0.68 7.58
CA GLY A 110 3.58 0.05 8.48
C GLY A 110 4.30 0.49 9.76
N GLU A 111 5.53 1.04 9.64
CA GLU A 111 6.16 1.66 10.79
C GLU A 111 5.24 2.79 11.25
N PRO A 112 4.69 2.72 12.48
CA PRO A 112 4.00 3.85 13.05
C PRO A 112 5.00 4.99 13.02
N GLY A 113 4.67 6.08 12.34
CA GLY A 113 5.59 7.17 12.05
C GLY A 113 6.53 7.39 13.23
N ARG A 114 7.82 7.21 12.97
CA ARG A 114 8.89 7.66 13.86
C ARG A 114 8.70 9.16 14.01
N THR A 115 7.81 9.55 14.92
CA THR A 115 7.82 10.89 15.48
C THR A 115 9.22 11.05 16.01
N ALA A 116 9.93 11.98 15.38
CA ALA A 116 11.18 12.47 15.91
C ALA A 116 10.89 12.92 17.34
N SER A 117 11.18 12.08 18.32
CA SER A 117 11.44 12.51 19.68
C SER A 117 12.76 13.26 19.63
N ALA A 118 12.71 14.50 19.15
CA ALA A 118 13.57 15.53 19.64
C ALA A 118 13.03 15.93 21.02
N PRO A 119 13.83 15.76 22.07
CA PRO A 119 13.97 16.80 23.06
C PRO A 119 15.29 17.49 22.77
N GLY A 120 15.24 18.54 21.95
CA GLY A 120 16.13 19.66 22.19
C GLY A 120 15.63 20.34 23.44
N GLU A 121 16.28 20.12 24.58
CA GLU A 121 16.41 21.08 25.67
C GLU A 121 17.40 20.55 26.71
N GLY A 122 18.35 21.40 27.10
CA GLY A 122 19.41 21.05 28.04
C GLY A 122 20.73 21.79 27.83
N GLY A 123 20.74 22.89 27.08
CA GLY A 123 21.77 23.91 27.19
C GLY A 123 21.36 24.95 28.22
N GLY A 124 22.16 25.13 29.26
CA GLY A 124 22.26 26.40 29.99
C GLY A 124 21.55 26.47 31.34
N ARG A 125 22.37 26.33 32.39
CA ARG A 125 22.28 26.73 33.81
C ARG A 125 23.13 25.67 34.53
N GLU A 126 24.27 25.96 35.14
CA GLU A 126 24.71 27.10 35.95
C GLU A 126 26.24 27.17 35.96
#